data_AF-A0A812M723-F1
#
_entry.id   AF-A0A812M723-F1
#
_cell.length_a   1.000
_cell.length_b   1.000
_cell.length_c   1.000
_cell.angle_alpha   90.00
_cell.angle_beta   90.00
_cell.angle_gamma   90.00
#
_symmetry.space_group_name_H-M   'P 1'
#
loop_
_entity.id
_entity.type
_entity.pdbx_description
1 polymer ?
#
loop_
_entity_poly.entity_id
_entity_poly.type
_entity_poly.pdbx_seq_one_letter_code
_entity_poly.pdbx_strand_id
1 'polypeptide(L)'
;MAVNHLFAFSASVEGAGVAAGSPYGCGVQPDEEDRCYYGHVDIPASVGYAYQRYQEGHIDDLGNLKKTPVLLFNGNSDNEVYTRTMVDTFNQLQYFVDAKFLHTAFTTDAAHVWSVDHGKCDCGACADFDDAPLCCDVNNCFYDLSGDMLRKIYGPLRDRVQVQPVLHRINQWKYVPPWEWDVNTTSNSTKLRPARNASVEAPNKHGMWRWALAYVPSGCVGKVGPTSWPVI
;
A
#
# COMPACT_ATOMS: atom_id res chain seq x y z
N MET A 1 -2.05 0.42 -4.19
CA MET A 1 -1.11 1.44 -4.73
C MET A 1 0.36 1.08 -4.52
N ALA A 2 0.81 0.61 -3.35
CA ALA A 2 2.23 0.33 -3.09
C ALA A 2 2.92 -0.52 -4.18
N VAL A 3 2.26 -1.58 -4.65
CA VAL A 3 2.75 -2.41 -5.77
C VAL A 3 2.93 -1.58 -7.07
N ASN A 4 1.96 -0.76 -7.46
CA ASN A 4 2.10 0.11 -8.64
C ASN A 4 3.28 1.08 -8.51
N HIS A 5 3.51 1.63 -7.33
CA HIS A 5 4.65 2.53 -7.09
C HIS A 5 5.98 1.78 -7.13
N LEU A 6 6.03 0.58 -6.56
CA LEU A 6 7.18 -0.32 -6.61
C LEU A 6 7.59 -0.62 -8.05
N PHE A 7 6.64 -0.96 -8.93
CA PHE A 7 6.96 -1.21 -10.34
C PHE A 7 7.35 0.08 -11.07
N ALA A 8 6.55 1.13 -10.95
CA ALA A 8 6.74 2.36 -11.71
C ALA A 8 8.05 3.09 -11.39
N PHE A 9 8.48 3.07 -10.13
CA PHE A 9 9.60 3.87 -9.63
C PHE A 9 10.67 3.01 -8.94
N SER A 10 10.82 1.76 -9.38
CA SER A 10 11.71 0.75 -8.79
C SER A 10 13.18 1.19 -8.70
N ALA A 11 13.63 2.15 -9.52
CA ALA A 11 14.98 2.70 -9.44
C ALA A 11 15.22 3.60 -8.20
N SER A 12 14.14 4.08 -7.57
CA SER A 12 14.18 5.03 -6.44
C SER A 12 13.57 4.49 -5.14
N VAL A 13 12.80 3.40 -5.22
CA VAL A 13 12.15 2.73 -4.10
C VAL A 13 13.13 1.78 -3.44
N GLU A 14 13.34 1.92 -2.13
CA GLU A 14 14.23 1.04 -1.36
C GLU A 14 13.58 -0.28 -0.94
N GLY A 15 12.24 -0.35 -0.97
CA GLY A 15 11.45 -1.53 -0.62
C GLY A 15 9.97 -1.20 -0.47
N ALA A 16 9.13 -2.22 -0.29
CA ALA A 16 7.68 -2.04 -0.16
C ALA A 16 7.06 -2.98 0.87
N GLY A 17 6.08 -2.49 1.62
CA GLY A 17 5.10 -3.32 2.30
C GLY A 17 3.75 -3.20 1.61
N VAL A 18 3.09 -4.34 1.43
CA VAL A 18 1.78 -4.44 0.78
C VAL A 18 0.87 -5.19 1.72
N ALA A 19 -0.12 -4.51 2.28
CA ALA A 19 -1.15 -5.08 3.14
C ALA A 19 -2.45 -5.18 2.34
N ALA A 20 -3.05 -6.38 2.28
CA ALA A 20 -4.35 -6.62 1.65
C ALA A 20 -4.46 -5.96 0.24
N GLY A 21 -3.43 -6.17 -0.58
CA GLY A 21 -3.31 -5.61 -1.93
C GLY A 21 -3.58 -6.64 -3.02
N SER A 22 -3.23 -6.26 -4.25
CA SER A 22 -3.42 -7.07 -5.45
C SER A 22 -2.21 -6.97 -6.40
N PRO A 23 -2.11 -7.87 -7.39
CA PRO A 23 -1.04 -7.85 -8.38
C PRO A 23 -0.93 -6.51 -9.12
N TYR A 24 0.27 -6.20 -9.59
CA TYR A 24 0.51 -5.03 -10.43
C TYR A 24 -0.37 -5.08 -11.67
N GLY A 25 -1.11 -3.99 -11.93
CA GLY A 25 -1.99 -3.87 -13.08
C GLY A 25 -3.31 -4.63 -12.99
N CYS A 26 -3.65 -5.24 -11.85
CA CYS A 26 -4.83 -6.09 -11.74
C CYS A 26 -6.13 -5.40 -12.21
N GLY A 27 -6.40 -4.16 -11.78
CA GLY A 27 -7.64 -3.46 -12.12
C GLY A 27 -7.75 -2.92 -13.56
N VAL A 28 -6.76 -3.18 -14.43
CA VAL A 28 -6.79 -2.75 -15.84
C VAL A 28 -6.72 -3.92 -16.82
N GLN A 29 -6.57 -5.14 -16.32
CA GLN A 29 -6.64 -6.34 -17.16
C GLN A 29 -8.10 -6.73 -17.38
N PRO A 30 -8.45 -7.18 -18.60
CA PRO A 30 -9.81 -7.63 -18.88
C PRO A 30 -10.22 -8.78 -17.95
N ASP A 31 -11.45 -8.74 -17.46
CA ASP A 31 -12.09 -9.76 -16.60
C ASP A 31 -11.44 -9.97 -15.20
N GLU A 32 -10.65 -9.00 -14.71
CA GLU A 32 -9.91 -9.17 -13.44
C GLU A 32 -10.43 -8.34 -12.26
N GLU A 33 -11.44 -7.47 -12.39
CA GLU A 33 -11.84 -6.58 -11.29
C GLU A 33 -12.21 -7.37 -10.01
N ASP A 34 -13.08 -8.37 -10.11
CA ASP A 34 -13.41 -9.26 -9.00
C ASP A 34 -12.20 -10.08 -8.52
N ARG A 35 -11.33 -10.50 -9.44
CA ARG A 35 -10.12 -11.28 -9.12
C ARG A 35 -9.10 -10.46 -8.33
N CYS A 36 -9.16 -9.13 -8.43
CA CYS A 36 -8.35 -8.22 -7.62
C CYS A 36 -8.79 -8.14 -6.16
N TYR A 37 -9.95 -8.72 -5.81
CA TYR A 37 -10.43 -8.83 -4.43
C TYR A 37 -10.46 -10.28 -3.97
N TYR A 38 -10.90 -11.21 -4.81
CA TYR A 38 -11.12 -12.62 -4.45
C TYR A 38 -9.99 -13.58 -4.87
N GLY A 39 -9.05 -13.12 -5.69
CA GLY A 39 -7.94 -13.90 -6.26
C GLY A 39 -8.33 -14.63 -7.55
N HIS A 40 -7.50 -15.59 -7.97
CA HIS A 40 -7.51 -16.23 -9.29
C HIS A 40 -7.05 -15.35 -10.45
N VAL A 41 -6.17 -14.38 -10.20
CA VAL A 41 -5.54 -13.59 -11.26
C VAL A 41 -4.77 -14.50 -12.22
N ASP A 42 -4.83 -14.23 -13.53
CA ASP A 42 -4.02 -14.93 -14.53
C ASP A 42 -2.56 -14.48 -14.40
N ILE A 43 -1.77 -15.22 -13.63
CA ILE A 43 -0.38 -14.84 -13.33
C ILE A 43 0.48 -14.67 -14.60
N PRO A 44 0.46 -15.57 -15.60
CA PRO A 44 1.13 -15.34 -16.88
C PRO A 44 0.74 -14.02 -17.57
N ALA A 45 -0.56 -13.71 -17.66
CA ALA A 45 -1.03 -12.45 -18.24
C ALA A 45 -0.57 -11.25 -17.40
N SER A 46 -0.65 -11.37 -16.08
CA SER A 46 -0.20 -10.39 -15.09
C SER A 46 1.29 -10.05 -15.22
N VAL A 47 2.14 -11.07 -15.43
CA VAL A 47 3.58 -10.90 -15.69
C VAL A 47 3.83 -10.30 -17.07
N GLY A 48 3.11 -10.77 -18.10
CA GLY A 48 3.19 -10.23 -19.45
C GLY A 48 2.87 -8.75 -19.52
N TYR A 49 1.87 -8.31 -18.78
CA TYR A 49 1.52 -6.90 -18.65
C TYR A 49 2.66 -6.07 -18.05
N ALA A 50 3.33 -6.53 -17.00
CA ALA A 50 4.47 -5.82 -16.45
C ALA A 50 5.59 -5.62 -17.48
N TYR A 51 5.93 -6.65 -18.25
CA TYR A 51 6.89 -6.55 -19.35
C TYR A 51 6.43 -5.57 -20.44
N GLN A 52 5.16 -5.59 -20.81
CA GLN A 52 4.59 -4.65 -21.77
C GLN A 52 4.76 -3.20 -21.27
N ARG A 53 4.41 -2.91 -20.01
CA ARG A 53 4.54 -1.56 -19.43
C ARG A 53 5.99 -1.09 -19.38
N TYR A 54 6.93 -2.00 -19.15
CA TYR A 54 8.37 -1.71 -19.23
C TYR A 54 8.80 -1.38 -20.67
N GLN A 55 8.39 -2.18 -21.65
CA GLN A 55 8.70 -1.94 -23.07
C GLN A 55 8.12 -0.62 -23.60
N GLU A 56 6.95 -0.23 -23.10
CA GLU A 56 6.30 1.05 -23.40
C GLU A 56 6.96 2.25 -22.68
N GLY A 57 7.91 2.01 -21.78
CA GLY A 57 8.62 3.05 -21.02
C GLY A 57 7.78 3.69 -19.92
N HIS A 58 6.73 3.01 -19.43
CA HIS A 58 5.83 3.52 -18.39
C HIS A 58 6.26 3.18 -16.96
N ILE A 59 7.16 2.24 -16.81
CA ILE A 59 7.75 1.83 -15.53
C ILE A 59 9.26 1.70 -15.66
N ASP A 60 9.96 1.80 -14.53
CA ASP A 60 11.39 1.54 -14.44
C ASP A 60 11.77 0.09 -14.84
N ASP A 61 13.07 -0.13 -15.06
CA ASP A 61 13.61 -1.47 -15.38
C ASP A 61 13.21 -2.51 -14.32
N LEU A 62 12.57 -3.58 -14.77
CA LEU A 62 12.15 -4.70 -13.92
C LEU A 62 13.31 -5.37 -13.20
N GLY A 63 14.54 -5.25 -13.71
CA GLY A 63 15.77 -5.71 -13.06
C GLY A 63 16.05 -5.05 -11.71
N ASN A 64 15.53 -3.84 -11.46
CA ASN A 64 15.65 -3.16 -10.17
C ASN A 64 14.89 -3.92 -9.05
N LEU A 65 13.80 -4.60 -9.39
CA LEU A 65 12.97 -5.33 -8.43
C LEU A 65 13.70 -6.54 -7.83
N LYS A 66 14.69 -7.10 -8.55
CA LYS A 66 15.38 -8.34 -8.18
C LYS A 66 15.93 -8.34 -6.76
N LYS A 67 16.41 -7.18 -6.29
CA LYS A 67 17.00 -7.02 -4.95
C LYS A 67 16.20 -6.08 -4.04
N THR A 68 15.00 -5.70 -4.45
CA THR A 68 14.15 -4.78 -3.69
C THR A 68 13.35 -5.58 -2.66
N PRO A 69 13.53 -5.35 -1.34
CA PRO A 69 12.79 -6.06 -0.31
C PRO A 69 11.29 -5.75 -0.37
N VAL A 70 10.47 -6.79 -0.34
CA VAL A 70 9.01 -6.69 -0.32
C VAL A 70 8.45 -7.54 0.81
N LEU A 71 7.59 -6.96 1.64
CA LEU A 71 6.77 -7.68 2.61
C LEU A 71 5.31 -7.67 2.12
N LEU A 72 4.75 -8.86 1.96
CA LEU A 72 3.34 -9.08 1.65
C LEU A 72 2.60 -9.51 2.91
N PHE A 73 1.57 -8.79 3.30
CA PHE A 73 0.76 -9.06 4.49
C PHE A 73 -0.71 -9.22 4.12
N ASN A 74 -1.36 -10.21 4.72
CA ASN A 74 -2.80 -10.34 4.76
C ASN A 74 -3.20 -11.18 5.97
N GLY A 75 -4.45 -11.06 6.39
CA GLY A 75 -5.00 -11.94 7.41
C GLY A 75 -5.98 -12.94 6.82
N ASN A 76 -6.07 -14.11 7.45
CA ASN A 76 -6.95 -15.20 7.02
C ASN A 76 -8.44 -14.87 7.14
N SER A 77 -8.77 -13.84 7.93
CA SER A 77 -10.15 -13.37 8.14
C SER A 77 -10.50 -12.16 7.28
N ASP A 78 -9.61 -11.73 6.37
CA ASP A 78 -9.89 -10.68 5.40
C ASP A 78 -10.86 -11.18 4.32
N ASN A 79 -12.06 -10.61 4.33
CA ASN A 79 -13.16 -10.88 3.41
C ASN A 79 -13.42 -9.72 2.42
N GLU A 80 -12.58 -8.69 2.42
CA GLU A 80 -12.65 -7.58 1.47
C GLU A 80 -11.60 -7.78 0.37
N VAL A 81 -10.36 -8.07 0.76
CA VAL A 81 -9.29 -8.51 -0.14
C VAL A 81 -8.73 -9.81 0.40
N TYR A 82 -9.17 -10.91 -0.19
CA TYR A 82 -8.91 -12.25 0.29
C TYR A 82 -7.42 -12.55 0.26
N THR A 83 -6.95 -13.34 1.24
CA THR A 83 -5.57 -13.84 1.28
C THR A 83 -5.14 -14.50 -0.03
N ARG A 84 -6.08 -15.09 -0.77
CA ARG A 84 -5.83 -15.63 -2.12
C ARG A 84 -5.28 -14.57 -3.10
N THR A 85 -5.81 -13.35 -3.09
CA THR A 85 -5.32 -12.24 -3.92
C THR A 85 -3.88 -11.87 -3.57
N MET A 86 -3.54 -11.90 -2.28
CA MET A 86 -2.16 -11.68 -1.84
C MET A 86 -1.22 -12.84 -2.18
N VAL A 87 -1.73 -14.07 -2.25
CA VAL A 87 -1.01 -15.22 -2.84
C VAL A 87 -0.76 -15.01 -4.34
N ASP A 88 -1.73 -14.49 -5.08
CA ASP A 88 -1.53 -14.15 -6.49
C ASP A 88 -0.50 -13.02 -6.66
N THR A 89 -0.52 -12.03 -5.77
CA THR A 89 0.49 -10.95 -5.74
C THR A 89 1.89 -11.51 -5.50
N PHE A 90 2.03 -12.47 -4.57
CA PHE A 90 3.28 -13.21 -4.37
C PHE A 90 3.70 -13.97 -5.64
N ASN A 91 2.76 -14.68 -6.27
CA ASN A 91 3.01 -15.46 -7.49
C ASN A 91 3.39 -14.60 -8.69
N GLN A 92 2.94 -13.35 -8.77
CA GLN A 92 3.41 -12.40 -9.76
C GLN A 92 4.82 -11.90 -9.41
N LEU A 93 5.04 -11.46 -8.17
CA LEU A 93 6.31 -10.85 -7.74
C LEU A 93 7.50 -11.81 -7.76
N GLN A 94 7.31 -13.11 -7.57
CA GLN A 94 8.40 -14.11 -7.66
C GLN A 94 9.09 -14.18 -9.03
N TYR A 95 8.46 -13.64 -10.10
CA TYR A 95 9.09 -13.53 -11.41
C TYR A 95 10.13 -12.41 -11.49
N PHE A 96 10.06 -11.44 -10.57
CA PHE A 96 10.85 -10.21 -10.62
C PHE A 96 11.75 -10.02 -9.41
N VAL A 97 11.36 -10.55 -8.24
CA VAL A 97 12.06 -10.39 -6.95
C VAL A 97 12.72 -11.71 -6.55
N ASP A 98 14.00 -11.70 -6.19
CA ASP A 98 14.65 -12.90 -5.69
C ASP A 98 13.97 -13.35 -4.37
N ALA A 99 13.77 -14.67 -4.20
CA ALA A 99 13.05 -15.24 -3.05
C ALA A 99 13.56 -14.78 -1.67
N LYS A 100 14.85 -14.44 -1.55
CA LYS A 100 15.43 -13.92 -0.29
C LYS A 100 14.97 -12.52 0.10
N PHE A 101 14.38 -11.76 -0.84
CA PHE A 101 13.86 -10.41 -0.65
C PHE A 101 12.34 -10.34 -0.73
N LEU A 102 11.67 -11.45 -1.06
CA LEU A 102 10.21 -11.53 -1.11
C LEU A 102 9.69 -12.27 0.14
N HIS A 103 9.08 -11.53 1.04
CA HIS A 103 8.61 -12.02 2.34
C HIS A 103 7.09 -12.01 2.40
N THR A 104 6.52 -12.95 3.15
CA THR A 104 5.07 -13.06 3.36
C THR A 104 4.74 -13.16 4.85
N ALA A 105 3.58 -12.65 5.21
CA ALA A 105 2.95 -12.76 6.52
C ALA A 105 1.44 -12.95 6.30
N PHE A 106 1.04 -14.20 6.04
CA PHE A 106 -0.34 -14.59 5.72
C PHE A 106 -0.99 -15.45 6.81
N THR A 107 -0.31 -15.67 7.94
CA THR A 107 -0.76 -16.59 8.98
C THR A 107 -1.47 -15.90 10.15
N THR A 108 -1.71 -14.58 10.06
CA THR A 108 -2.44 -13.85 11.09
C THR A 108 -3.95 -13.99 10.86
N ASP A 109 -4.75 -13.90 11.92
CA ASP A 109 -6.22 -13.90 11.83
C ASP A 109 -6.79 -12.48 11.65
N ALA A 110 -6.01 -11.56 11.08
CA ALA A 110 -6.49 -10.21 10.81
C ALA A 110 -7.64 -10.22 9.79
N ALA A 111 -8.62 -9.33 10.00
CA ALA A 111 -9.56 -8.96 8.95
C ALA A 111 -8.91 -7.91 8.01
N HIS A 112 -9.74 -7.14 7.28
CA HIS A 112 -9.27 -6.07 6.40
C HIS A 112 -8.81 -4.82 7.15
N VAL A 113 -7.68 -4.92 7.85
CA VAL A 113 -7.18 -3.87 8.76
C VAL A 113 -5.66 -3.72 8.71
N TRP A 114 -5.19 -2.56 9.15
CA TRP A 114 -3.77 -2.37 9.44
C TRP A 114 -3.40 -3.00 10.79
N SER A 115 -2.60 -4.05 10.73
CA SER A 115 -2.18 -4.83 11.90
C SER A 115 -1.11 -4.09 12.72
N VAL A 116 -1.35 -3.99 14.02
CA VAL A 116 -0.38 -3.58 15.04
C VAL A 116 -0.34 -4.59 16.18
N ASP A 117 0.68 -4.52 17.03
CA ASP A 117 0.86 -5.40 18.19
C ASP A 117 0.48 -4.75 19.53
N HIS A 118 -0.26 -3.64 19.47
CA HIS A 118 -0.71 -2.86 20.61
C HIS A 118 -1.96 -2.06 20.24
N GLY A 119 -2.65 -1.49 21.22
CA GLY A 119 -3.84 -0.68 21.01
C GLY A 119 -5.10 -1.30 21.61
N LYS A 120 -6.22 -0.58 21.48
CA LYS A 120 -7.49 -0.93 22.13
C LYS A 120 -8.53 -1.57 21.22
N CYS A 121 -8.32 -1.51 19.90
CA CYS A 121 -9.24 -2.13 18.94
C CYS A 121 -8.78 -3.57 18.73
N ASP A 122 -9.67 -4.53 18.98
CA ASP A 122 -9.40 -5.95 18.81
C ASP A 122 -9.16 -6.29 17.33
N CYS A 123 -8.47 -7.40 17.07
CA CYS A 123 -8.20 -7.86 15.73
C CYS A 123 -9.49 -8.25 14.99
N GLY A 124 -9.77 -7.57 13.87
CA GLY A 124 -11.02 -7.75 13.13
C GLY A 124 -12.18 -6.89 13.66
N ALA A 125 -11.90 -5.90 14.51
CA ALA A 125 -12.87 -4.85 14.79
C ALA A 125 -13.26 -4.20 13.44
N CYS A 126 -14.56 -4.14 13.15
CA CYS A 126 -15.20 -3.77 11.86
C CYS A 126 -15.51 -4.91 10.87
N ALA A 127 -15.21 -6.19 11.15
CA ALA A 127 -15.56 -7.27 10.21
C ALA A 127 -17.09 -7.33 9.92
N ASP A 128 -17.91 -6.92 10.90
CA ASP A 128 -19.35 -6.73 10.77
C ASP A 128 -19.68 -5.24 11.01
N PHE A 129 -19.87 -4.49 9.92
CA PHE A 129 -20.04 -3.03 9.89
C PHE A 129 -21.22 -2.48 10.72
N ASP A 130 -22.14 -3.35 11.18
CA ASP A 130 -23.44 -2.92 11.71
C ASP A 130 -23.55 -2.86 13.24
N ASP A 131 -22.71 -3.57 14.01
CA ASP A 131 -22.92 -3.72 15.47
C ASP A 131 -21.67 -3.52 16.36
N ALA A 132 -20.50 -3.20 15.79
CA ALA A 132 -19.29 -3.00 16.60
C ALA A 132 -19.27 -1.59 17.26
N PRO A 133 -19.26 -1.47 18.60
CA PRO A 133 -19.27 -0.17 19.29
C PRO A 133 -17.99 0.67 19.08
N LEU A 134 -16.94 0.07 18.49
CA LEU A 134 -15.71 0.75 18.11
C LEU A 134 -15.14 0.08 16.83
N CYS A 135 -15.48 0.64 15.67
CA CYS A 135 -14.84 0.28 14.41
C CYS A 135 -13.52 1.08 14.25
N CYS A 136 -12.41 0.40 13.95
CA CYS A 136 -11.10 1.00 13.70
C CYS A 136 -10.40 0.34 12.50
N ASP A 137 -9.78 1.13 11.63
CA ASP A 137 -8.96 0.61 10.51
C ASP A 137 -7.58 0.08 10.96
N VAL A 138 -7.19 0.35 12.21
CA VAL A 138 -5.93 -0.11 12.82
C VAL A 138 -6.27 -0.97 14.04
N ASN A 139 -5.81 -2.22 14.07
CA ASN A 139 -6.20 -3.18 15.11
C ASN A 139 -4.99 -3.83 15.77
N ASN A 140 -5.14 -4.14 17.06
CA ASN A 140 -4.21 -5.00 17.78
C ASN A 140 -4.41 -6.46 17.36
N CYS A 141 -3.66 -6.88 16.36
CA CYS A 141 -3.62 -8.23 15.83
C CYS A 141 -2.36 -8.98 16.28
N PHE A 142 -1.68 -8.48 17.33
CA PHE A 142 -0.46 -9.06 17.88
C PHE A 142 0.68 -9.23 16.86
N TYR A 143 0.64 -8.44 15.78
CA TYR A 143 1.66 -8.47 14.73
C TYR A 143 2.05 -7.04 14.34
N ASP A 144 3.33 -6.72 14.56
CA ASP A 144 3.93 -5.42 14.22
C ASP A 144 4.24 -5.34 12.71
N LEU A 145 3.21 -5.15 11.90
CA LEU A 145 3.33 -5.07 10.45
C LEU A 145 4.31 -3.97 10.02
N SER A 146 4.17 -2.78 10.60
CA SER A 146 5.00 -1.63 10.24
C SER A 146 6.47 -1.87 10.58
N GLY A 147 6.77 -2.37 11.78
CA GLY A 147 8.13 -2.68 12.16
C GLY A 147 8.70 -3.87 11.38
N ASP A 148 7.91 -4.88 11.02
CA ASP A 148 8.40 -6.00 10.21
C ASP A 148 8.77 -5.53 8.80
N MET A 149 7.88 -4.75 8.17
CA MET A 149 8.15 -4.10 6.88
C MET A 149 9.47 -3.32 6.94
N LEU A 150 9.64 -2.44 7.93
CA LEU A 150 10.85 -1.63 8.07
C LEU A 150 12.10 -2.47 8.30
N ARG A 151 12.03 -3.56 9.08
CA ARG A 151 13.15 -4.48 9.29
C ARG A 151 13.52 -5.26 8.03
N LYS A 152 12.56 -5.60 7.16
CA LYS A 152 12.87 -6.24 5.87
C LYS A 152 13.57 -5.28 4.92
N ILE A 153 13.15 -4.02 4.90
CA ILE A 153 13.70 -2.98 4.02
C ILE A 153 15.09 -2.52 4.48
N TYR A 154 15.25 -2.23 5.77
CA TYR A 154 16.46 -1.60 6.32
C TYR A 154 17.41 -2.56 7.04
N GLY A 155 17.01 -3.82 7.23
CA GLY A 155 17.74 -4.77 8.07
C GLY A 155 17.50 -4.53 9.57
N PRO A 156 18.42 -4.96 10.45
CA PRO A 156 18.27 -4.81 11.89
C PRO A 156 18.06 -3.35 12.31
N LEU A 157 16.98 -3.09 13.04
CA LEU A 157 16.64 -1.78 13.59
C LEU A 157 16.83 -1.76 15.11
N ARG A 158 16.98 -0.55 15.67
CA ARG A 158 16.92 -0.34 17.12
C ARG A 158 15.49 -0.56 17.62
N ASP A 159 15.35 -0.75 18.93
CA ASP A 159 14.05 -0.86 19.57
C ASP A 159 13.17 0.36 19.32
N ARG A 160 11.85 0.13 19.28
CA ARG A 160 10.85 1.19 19.12
C ARG A 160 10.93 2.14 20.30
N VAL A 161 10.83 3.43 20.01
CA VAL A 161 10.85 4.50 21.01
C VAL A 161 9.52 5.23 21.04
N GLN A 162 9.18 5.83 22.17
CA GLN A 162 8.05 6.74 22.24
C GLN A 162 8.40 8.03 21.48
N VAL A 163 7.66 8.30 20.40
CA VAL A 163 7.86 9.50 19.59
C VAL A 163 7.17 10.71 20.21
N GLN A 164 7.71 11.90 19.96
CA GLN A 164 6.95 13.12 20.19
C GLN A 164 5.81 13.20 19.16
N PRO A 165 4.59 13.59 19.55
CA PRO A 165 3.42 13.59 18.68
C PRO A 165 3.41 14.80 17.72
N VAL A 166 4.53 15.11 17.09
CA VAL A 166 4.67 16.21 16.13
C VAL A 166 4.49 15.65 14.73
N LEU A 167 3.37 16.00 14.09
CA LEU A 167 3.09 15.67 12.70
C LEU A 167 3.32 16.92 11.83
N HIS A 168 4.31 16.85 10.96
CA HIS A 168 4.55 17.90 9.97
C HIS A 168 3.50 17.83 8.86
N ARG A 169 2.86 18.96 8.58
CA ARG A 169 1.91 19.09 7.46
C ARG A 169 2.61 19.73 6.28
N ILE A 170 2.52 19.10 5.12
CA ILE A 170 3.09 19.61 3.87
C ILE A 170 1.95 19.86 2.90
N ASN A 171 1.97 21.03 2.26
CA ASN A 171 1.01 21.38 1.23
C ASN A 171 1.35 20.66 -0.09
N GLN A 172 0.51 19.71 -0.49
CA GLN A 172 0.68 18.93 -1.72
C GLN A 172 0.01 19.56 -2.96
N TRP A 173 -0.66 20.73 -2.84
CA TRP A 173 -1.46 21.31 -3.93
C TRP A 173 -0.69 21.51 -5.23
N LYS A 174 0.58 21.91 -5.17
CA LYS A 174 1.41 22.12 -6.38
C LYS A 174 1.77 20.83 -7.14
N TYR A 175 1.51 19.66 -6.55
CA TYR A 175 1.84 18.34 -7.11
C TYR A 175 0.61 17.56 -7.56
N VAL A 176 -0.60 18.07 -7.30
CA VAL A 176 -1.84 17.47 -7.81
C VAL A 176 -1.95 17.80 -9.30
N PRO A 177 -2.11 16.80 -10.19
CA PRO A 177 -2.21 17.06 -11.62
C PRO A 177 -3.37 18.01 -11.97
N PRO A 178 -3.18 18.97 -12.89
CA PRO A 178 -4.17 20.00 -13.18
C PRO A 178 -5.46 19.48 -13.82
N TRP A 179 -5.47 18.29 -14.43
CA TRP A 179 -6.63 17.70 -15.11
C TRP A 179 -7.60 16.95 -14.18
N GLU A 180 -7.31 16.83 -12.89
CA GLU A 180 -8.27 16.34 -11.89
C GLU A 180 -9.25 17.44 -11.44
N TRP A 181 -9.10 18.67 -11.97
CA TRP A 181 -9.81 19.87 -11.56
C TRP A 181 -10.68 20.42 -12.68
N ASP A 182 -11.88 19.87 -12.89
CA ASP A 182 -12.89 20.55 -13.70
C ASP A 182 -13.58 21.62 -12.84
N VAL A 183 -12.91 22.77 -12.67
CA VAL A 183 -13.36 23.89 -11.81
C VAL A 183 -14.37 24.81 -12.51
N ASN A 184 -14.88 24.44 -13.68
CA ASN A 184 -15.71 25.33 -14.50
C ASN A 184 -17.23 25.19 -14.26
N THR A 185 -17.66 24.69 -13.09
CA THR A 185 -19.06 24.80 -12.67
C THR A 185 -19.26 26.07 -11.86
N THR A 186 -19.55 27.17 -12.58
CA THR A 186 -20.20 28.35 -12.02
C THR A 186 -21.56 27.99 -11.44
N SER A 187 -21.63 27.57 -10.18
CA SER A 187 -22.74 27.85 -9.27
C SER A 187 -22.37 27.41 -7.85
N ASN A 188 -22.35 28.39 -6.93
CA ASN A 188 -22.42 28.25 -5.47
C ASN A 188 -21.72 27.05 -4.82
N SER A 189 -20.59 27.36 -4.16
CA SER A 189 -20.07 26.75 -2.92
C SER A 189 -20.74 25.45 -2.42
N THR A 190 -19.91 24.41 -2.27
CA THR A 190 -20.00 23.23 -1.37
C THR A 190 -20.14 21.81 -1.95
N LYS A 191 -20.01 21.56 -3.25
CA LYS A 191 -19.94 20.17 -3.74
C LYS A 191 -18.75 19.90 -4.67
N LEU A 192 -17.68 19.41 -4.07
CA LEU A 192 -16.60 18.68 -4.73
C LEU A 192 -17.21 17.47 -5.47
N ARG A 193 -17.04 17.41 -6.79
CA ARG A 193 -17.28 16.19 -7.58
C ARG A 193 -16.09 15.97 -8.51
N PRO A 194 -15.51 14.75 -8.58
CA PRO A 194 -14.47 14.42 -9.54
C PRO A 194 -14.96 14.64 -10.98
N ALA A 195 -14.07 15.12 -11.85
CA ALA A 195 -14.33 15.40 -13.25
C ALA A 195 -14.75 14.14 -14.01
N ARG A 196 -15.72 14.30 -14.92
CA ARG A 196 -16.49 13.22 -15.54
C ARG A 196 -15.82 12.46 -16.69
N ASN A 197 -14.53 12.67 -16.95
CA ASN A 197 -13.83 12.09 -18.12
C ASN A 197 -12.49 11.40 -17.82
N ALA A 198 -12.17 11.12 -16.55
CA ALA A 198 -11.29 10.01 -16.27
C ALA A 198 -12.17 8.75 -16.33
N SER A 199 -11.79 7.75 -17.12
CA SER A 199 -12.38 6.41 -17.09
C SER A 199 -12.03 5.70 -15.78
N VAL A 200 -12.50 6.29 -14.69
CA VAL A 200 -12.65 5.68 -13.37
C VAL A 200 -14.14 5.43 -13.30
N GLU A 201 -14.52 4.18 -13.58
CA GLU A 201 -15.86 3.72 -13.24
C GLU A 201 -16.15 4.14 -11.80
N ALA A 202 -17.34 4.73 -11.62
CA ALA A 202 -17.79 5.18 -10.31
C ALA A 202 -17.61 4.04 -9.30
N PRO A 203 -17.18 4.32 -8.05
CA PRO A 203 -17.02 3.27 -7.06
C PRO A 203 -18.35 2.53 -6.93
N ASN A 204 -18.33 1.25 -7.26
CA ASN A 204 -19.30 0.30 -6.75
C ASN A 204 -19.35 0.47 -5.23
N LYS A 205 -20.51 0.18 -4.65
CA LYS A 205 -20.96 0.54 -3.28
C LYS A 205 -20.11 -0.01 -2.10
N HIS A 206 -18.89 -0.46 -2.35
CA HIS A 206 -17.94 -0.94 -1.35
C HIS A 206 -16.80 0.07 -1.23
N GLY A 207 -16.79 0.81 -0.12
CA GLY A 207 -15.95 1.97 0.09
C GLY A 207 -14.46 1.63 0.01
N MET A 208 -13.76 2.19 -0.99
CA MET A 208 -12.33 2.41 -0.90
C MET A 208 -12.06 3.39 0.25
N TRP A 209 -11.78 2.86 1.43
CA TRP A 209 -11.32 3.65 2.56
C TRP A 209 -9.86 4.09 2.36
N ARG A 210 -9.57 5.26 2.90
CA ARG A 210 -8.37 6.06 2.64
C ARG A 210 -7.15 5.40 3.25
N TRP A 211 -6.41 4.61 2.47
CA TRP A 211 -5.10 4.14 2.89
C TRP A 211 -4.09 5.28 2.96
N ALA A 212 -3.41 5.40 4.11
CA ALA A 212 -2.19 6.17 4.23
C ALA A 212 -1.04 5.38 3.58
N LEU A 213 -0.36 5.98 2.60
CA LEU A 213 0.88 5.44 2.06
C LEU A 213 2.00 5.59 3.11
N ALA A 214 2.67 4.49 3.44
CA ALA A 214 4.02 4.54 3.96
C ALA A 214 4.99 4.38 2.79
N TYR A 215 5.56 5.50 2.32
CA TYR A 215 6.68 5.54 1.38
C TYR A 215 7.90 6.03 2.13
N VAL A 216 9.05 5.39 1.93
CA VAL A 216 10.31 5.89 2.47
C VAL A 216 11.23 6.25 1.30
N PRO A 217 11.54 7.54 1.11
CA PRO A 217 12.47 7.98 0.07
C PRO A 217 13.91 7.60 0.43
N SER A 218 14.71 7.36 -0.60
CA SER A 218 16.16 7.25 -0.50
C SER A 218 16.75 8.58 -0.01
N GLY A 219 17.14 8.63 1.27
CA GLY A 219 17.69 9.84 1.90
C GLY A 219 17.56 9.93 3.42
N CYS A 220 16.79 9.05 4.07
CA CYS A 220 16.56 9.09 5.51
C CYS A 220 17.70 8.51 6.39
N VAL A 221 18.91 8.31 5.85
CA VAL A 221 20.09 7.93 6.65
C VAL A 221 20.89 9.18 7.01
N GLY A 222 20.30 10.02 7.87
CA GLY A 222 20.97 11.20 8.42
C GLY A 222 21.96 10.81 9.52
N LYS A 223 23.26 11.06 9.30
CA LYS A 223 24.31 11.00 10.32
C LYS A 223 23.94 11.94 11.49
N VAL A 224 23.63 11.38 12.65
CA VAL A 224 23.46 12.15 13.88
C VAL A 224 24.85 12.53 14.41
N GLY A 225 25.30 13.74 14.06
CA GLY A 225 26.42 14.40 14.73
C GLY A 225 25.94 15.19 15.95
N PRO A 226 26.73 15.30 17.02
CA PRO A 226 26.28 15.93 18.26
C PRO A 226 26.42 17.45 18.11
N THR A 227 25.31 18.16 17.94
CA THR A 227 25.28 19.59 18.23
C THR A 227 24.07 19.93 19.09
N SER A 228 24.39 20.18 20.36
CA SER A 228 23.61 20.86 21.37
C SER A 228 23.06 22.19 20.87
N TRP A 229 21.75 22.43 21.00
CA TRP A 229 21.18 23.79 21.09
C TRP A 229 19.98 23.81 22.05
N PRO A 230 19.70 24.98 22.66
CA PRO A 230 19.18 25.09 24.02
C PRO A 230 17.66 25.15 24.09
N VAL A 231 17.21 24.88 25.31
CA VAL A 231 15.88 25.11 25.87
C VAL A 231 15.44 26.55 25.68
N ILE A 232 14.27 26.74 25.03
CA ILE A 232 13.16 27.62 25.48
C ILE A 232 11.86 26.89 25.14
#